data_AF-A0A0R1REM4-F1
#
_entry.id   AF-A0A0R1REM4-F1
#
_cell.length_a   1.000
_cell.length_b   1.000
_cell.length_c   1.000
_cell.angle_alpha   90.00
_cell.angle_beta   90.00
_cell.angle_gamma   90.00
#
_symmetry.space_group_name_H-M   'P 1'
#
loop_
_entity.id
_entity.type
_entity.pdbx_description
1 polymer ?
#
loop_
_entity_poly.entity_id
_entity_poly.type
_entity_poly.pdbx_seq_one_letter_code
_entity_poly.pdbx_strand_id
1 'polypeptide(L)'
;MALAMSDGAKFGIGVGVIVFILLFIKLIIGFIKFCFRHPILFILLLVFGGLGVVFNVLLAGILIIAVIAGFGIMSLFNGFDL
;
A
#
# COMPACT_ATOMS: atom_id res chain seq x y z
N MET A 1 -2.06 3.47 -29.93
CA MET A 1 -2.58 2.11 -29.73
C MET A 1 -3.52 2.14 -28.54
N ALA A 2 -4.81 2.37 -28.76
CA ALA A 2 -5.81 2.34 -27.70
C ALA A 2 -6.13 0.86 -27.42
N LEU A 3 -5.48 0.29 -26.41
CA LEU A 3 -5.89 -0.99 -25.85
C LEU A 3 -7.34 -0.82 -25.39
N ALA A 4 -8.28 -1.46 -26.08
CA ALA A 4 -9.66 -1.54 -25.65
C ALA A 4 -9.66 -2.16 -24.25
N MET A 5 -9.80 -1.31 -23.23
CA MET A 5 -9.76 -1.73 -21.84
C MET A 5 -11.01 -2.56 -21.61
N SER A 6 -10.85 -3.88 -21.40
CA SER A 6 -11.99 -4.74 -21.08
C SER A 6 -12.66 -4.22 -19.82
N ASP A 7 -13.98 -4.35 -19.73
CA ASP A 7 -14.73 -3.89 -18.55
C ASP A 7 -14.15 -4.52 -17.26
N GLY A 8 -13.64 -5.75 -17.34
CA GLY A 8 -12.94 -6.42 -16.24
C GLY A 8 -11.69 -5.68 -15.75
N ALA A 9 -10.90 -5.07 -16.63
CA ALA A 9 -9.71 -4.30 -16.24
C ALA A 9 -10.10 -3.00 -15.52
N LYS A 10 -11.18 -2.34 -15.93
CA LYS A 10 -11.73 -1.16 -15.23
C LYS A 10 -12.18 -1.51 -13.81
N PHE A 11 -12.91 -2.62 -13.66
CA PHE A 11 -13.34 -3.08 -12.33
C PHE A 11 -12.15 -3.50 -11.46
N GLY A 12 -11.16 -4.19 -12.02
CA GLY A 12 -9.95 -4.60 -11.31
C GLY A 12 -9.15 -3.41 -10.75
N ILE A 13 -8.97 -2.35 -11.56
CA ILE A 13 -8.31 -1.12 -11.09
C ILE A 13 -9.16 -0.41 -10.04
N GLY A 14 -10.47 -0.32 -10.24
CA GLY A 14 -11.38 0.30 -9.26
C GLY A 14 -11.31 -0.38 -7.89
N VAL A 15 -11.37 -1.72 -7.85
CA VAL A 15 -11.26 -2.50 -6.62
C VAL A 15 -9.85 -2.36 -6.01
N GLY A 16 -8.80 -2.41 -6.84
CA GLY A 16 -7.42 -2.22 -6.38
C GLY A 16 -7.20 -0.87 -5.70
N VAL A 17 -7.75 0.21 -6.26
CA VAL A 17 -7.67 1.56 -5.67
C VAL A 17 -8.42 1.63 -4.33
N ILE A 18 -9.62 1.03 -4.23
CA ILE A 18 -10.39 1.00 -2.99
C ILE A 18 -9.62 0.25 -1.89
N VAL A 19 -9.07 -0.92 -2.21
CA VAL A 19 -8.26 -1.70 -1.26
C VAL A 19 -7.01 -0.92 -0.86
N PHE A 20 -6.35 -0.25 -1.80
CA PHE A 20 -5.19 0.59 -1.52
C PHE A 20 -5.54 1.72 -0.54
N ILE A 21 -6.66 2.42 -0.74
CA ILE A 21 -7.13 3.48 0.17
C ILE A 21 -7.40 2.93 1.56
N LEU A 22 -8.04 1.76 1.67
CA LEU A 22 -8.29 1.12 2.97
C LEU A 22 -7.00 0.75 3.70
N LEU A 23 -6.02 0.19 2.99
CA LEU A 23 -4.69 -0.12 3.56
C LEU A 23 -3.94 1.16 3.96
N PHE A 24 -4.07 2.23 3.17
CA PHE A 24 -3.46 3.52 3.44
C PHE A 24 -4.03 4.17 4.71
N ILE A 25 -5.36 4.18 4.88
CA ILE A 25 -5.99 4.70 6.10
C ILE A 25 -5.54 3.88 7.32
N LYS A 26 -5.46 2.55 7.18
CA LYS A 26 -5.00 1.67 8.27
C LYS A 26 -3.54 1.93 8.64
N LEU A 27 -2.69 2.27 7.67
CA LEU A 27 -1.31 2.71 7.90
C LEU A 27 -1.27 4.02 8.69
N ILE A 28 -2.02 5.05 8.27
CA ILE A 28 -2.09 6.35 8.96
C ILE A 28 -2.51 6.16 10.42
N ILE A 29 -3.57 5.39 10.67
CA ILE A 29 -4.06 5.11 12.04
C ILE A 29 -3.00 4.36 12.85
N GLY A 30 -2.32 3.38 12.26
CA GLY A 30 -1.23 2.64 12.90
C GLY A 30 -0.04 3.54 13.25
N PHE A 31 0.31 4.45 12.34
CA PHE A 31 1.38 5.42 12.53
C PHE A 31 1.06 6.41 13.65
N ILE A 32 -0.16 6.96 13.68
CA ILE A 32 -0.62 7.82 14.77
C ILE A 32 -0.58 7.08 16.11
N LYS A 33 -1.09 5.84 16.17
CA LYS A 33 -1.01 5.01 17.38
C LYS A 33 0.44 4.74 17.81
N PHE A 34 1.36 4.56 16.86
CA PHE A 34 2.78 4.37 17.17
C PHE A 34 3.40 5.64 17.77
N CYS A 35 3.12 6.80 17.20
CA CYS A 35 3.55 8.10 17.73
C CYS A 35 3.07 8.32 19.17
N PHE A 36 1.82 7.93 19.49
CA PHE A 36 1.29 8.03 20.86
C PHE A 36 1.81 6.93 21.81
N ARG A 37 2.19 5.75 21.31
CA ARG A 37 2.72 4.65 22.13
C ARG A 37 4.15 4.92 22.63
N HIS A 38 4.98 5.56 21.82
CA HIS A 38 6.39 5.81 22.12
C HIS A 38 6.76 7.29 21.99
N PRO A 39 6.35 8.14 22.96
CA PRO A 39 6.57 9.59 22.89
C PRO A 39 8.06 9.98 22.78
N ILE A 40 8.97 9.16 23.32
CA ILE A 40 10.43 9.40 23.25
C ILE A 40 10.96 9.16 21.83
N LEU A 41 10.54 8.08 21.16
CA LEU A 41 10.90 7.82 19.76
C LEU A 41 10.28 8.85 18.82
N PHE A 42 9.06 9.30 19.11
CA PHE A 42 8.41 10.39 18.40
C PHE A 42 9.23 11.67 18.46
N ILE A 43 9.66 12.11 19.65
CA ILE A 43 10.50 13.31 19.83
C ILE A 43 11.84 13.15 19.11
N LEU A 44 12.48 11.98 19.21
CA LEU A 44 13.77 11.73 18.55
C LEU A 44 13.63 11.76 17.01
N LEU A 45 12.57 11.14 16.48
CA LEU A 45 12.24 11.21 15.06
C LEU A 45 11.77 12.61 14.62
N LEU A 46 11.23 13.43 15.52
CA LEU A 46 10.84 14.81 15.24
C LEU A 46 12.07 15.71 15.13
N VAL A 47 13.01 15.58 16.05
CA VAL A 47 14.27 16.36 16.09
C VAL A 47 15.18 15.98 14.93
N PHE A 48 15.26 14.69 14.56
CA PHE A 48 16.05 14.22 13.42
C PHE A 48 15.27 14.24 12.08
N GLY A 49 14.01 14.68 12.06
CA GLY A 49 13.17 14.67 10.84
C GLY A 49 12.81 13.28 10.29
N GLY A 50 13.12 12.20 11.02
CA GLY A 50 12.92 10.82 10.60
C GLY A 50 11.46 10.35 10.55
N LEU A 51 10.51 11.10 11.12
CA LEU A 51 9.08 10.74 11.08
C LEU A 51 8.57 10.56 9.65
N GLY A 52 8.91 11.47 8.74
CA GLY A 52 8.53 11.36 7.33
C GLY A 52 9.21 10.18 6.63
N VAL A 53 10.45 9.87 7.00
CA VAL A 53 11.22 8.75 6.44
C VAL A 53 10.60 7.41 6.83
N VAL A 54 10.29 7.23 8.12
CA VAL A 54 9.66 6.00 8.61
C VAL A 54 8.28 5.80 7.98
N PHE A 55 7.49 6.87 7.86
CA PHE A 55 6.20 6.80 7.18
C PHE A 55 6.34 6.40 5.71
N ASN A 56 7.30 6.98 4.99
CA ASN A 56 7.54 6.66 3.58
C ASN A 56 8.05 5.23 3.39
N VAL A 57 8.91 4.73 4.27
CA VAL A 57 9.37 3.32 4.24
C VAL A 57 8.22 2.35 4.49
N LEU A 58 7.34 2.64 5.46
CA LEU A 58 6.16 1.83 5.73
C LEU A 58 5.17 1.86 4.57
N LEU A 59 4.97 3.04 3.96
CA LEU A 59 4.14 3.21 2.78
C LEU A 59 4.68 2.43 1.59
N ALA A 60 5.98 2.53 1.32
CA ALA A 60 6.66 1.79 0.26
C ALA A 60 6.54 0.28 0.49
N GLY A 61 6.68 -0.19 1.72
CA GLY A 61 6.47 -1.60 2.07
C GLY A 61 5.06 -2.10 1.74
N ILE A 62 4.02 -1.34 2.10
CA ILE A 62 2.63 -1.70 1.77
C ILE A 62 2.37 -1.67 0.26
N LEU A 63 2.90 -0.67 -0.45
CA LEU A 63 2.82 -0.58 -1.91
C LEU A 63 3.45 -1.80 -2.58
N ILE A 64 4.65 -2.19 -2.16
CA ILE A 64 5.36 -3.36 -2.68
C ILE A 64 4.55 -4.63 -2.44
N ILE A 65 4.03 -4.83 -1.22
CA ILE A 65 3.19 -5.99 -0.90
C ILE A 65 1.93 -6.02 -1.77
N ALA A 66 1.28 -4.86 -1.98
CA ALA A 66 0.09 -4.76 -2.82
C ALA A 66 0.39 -5.13 -4.28
N VAL A 67 1.51 -4.67 -4.82
CA VAL A 67 1.95 -5.00 -6.19
C VAL A 67 2.30 -6.48 -6.31
N ILE A 68 3.04 -7.04 -5.36
CA ILE A 68 3.41 -8.47 -5.35
C ILE A 68 2.16 -9.34 -5.23
N ALA A 69 1.20 -8.97 -4.37
CA ALA A 69 -0.05 -9.71 -4.24
C ALA A 69 -0.89 -9.63 -5.51
N GLY A 70 -0.99 -8.46 -6.14
CA GLY A 70 -1.69 -8.28 -7.42
C GLY A 70 -1.04 -9.10 -8.54
N PHE A 71 0.29 -9.07 -8.65
CA PHE A 71 1.05 -9.86 -9.61
C PHE A 71 0.91 -11.37 -9.34
N GLY A 72 0.95 -11.80 -8.08
CA GLY A 72 0.79 -13.19 -7.68
C GLY A 72 -0.59 -13.74 -8.04
N ILE A 73 -1.66 -12.97 -7.81
CA ILE A 73 -3.03 -13.36 -8.21
C ILE A 73 -3.12 -13.45 -9.73
N MET A 74 -2.57 -12.48 -10.47
CA MET A 74 -2.57 -12.49 -11.93
C MET A 74 -1.80 -13.68 -12.49
N SER A 75 -0.64 -14.00 -11.90
CA SER A 75 0.19 -15.15 -12.29
C SER A 75 -0.46 -16.48 -11.98
N LEU A 76 -1.23 -16.59 -10.89
CA LEU A 76 -1.99 -17.80 -10.58
C LEU A 76 -3.15 -17.99 -11.55
N PHE A 77 -3.93 -16.94 -11.82
CA PHE A 77 -5.04 -17.01 -12.78
C PHE A 77 -4.58 -17.28 -14.22
N ASN A 78 -3.44 -16.72 -14.63
CA ASN A 78 -2.84 -16.96 -15.95
C ASN A 78 -2.19 -18.36 -16.07
N GLY A 79 -1.97 -19.06 -14.96
CA GLY A 79 -1.49 -20.45 -14.92
C GLY A 79 -2.60 -21.50 -15.01
N PHE A 80 -3.87 -21.09 -14.92
CA PHE A 80 -5.04 -21.96 -15.13
C PHE A 80 -5.56 -21.93 -16.58
N ASP A 81 -4.85 -21.25 -17.49
CA ASP A 81 -5.12 -21.17 -18.94
C ASP A 81 -4.09 -22.00 -19.76
N LEU A 82 -3.77 -23.21 -19.27
CA LEU A 82 -2.95 -24.23 -19.96
C LEU A 82 -3.63 -25.59 -19.82
#